data_AF-A0AAW0BYC6-F1
#
_entry.id   AF-A0AAW0BYC6-F1
#
_cell.length_a   1.000
_cell.length_b   1.000
_cell.length_c   1.000
_cell.angle_alpha   90.00
_cell.angle_beta   90.00
_cell.angle_gamma   90.00
#
_symmetry.space_group_name_H-M   'P 1'
#
loop_
_entity.id
_entity.type
_entity.pdbx_description
1 polymer ?
#
loop_
_entity_poly.entity_id
_entity_poly.type
_entity_poly.pdbx_seq_one_letter_code
_entity_poly.pdbx_strand_id
1 'polypeptide(L)'
;MVFDAEAMAKIHAGLAAVRIPSWIDRPPTNLGEKAHGKLKADNWLVLITIFFPLILPEMWYEGELDLTMLRQICRRGKLYASANDSIKFGDPESPTVKALHILYGEDSISNSTSNNGERLSPMQETAHNGSGPILEASTYDMILSYWNQTYSPTYIHKSQLTYDLMNAGVKVLPTHAVELTHFKHKTRLFSIFRKNTGSSSISFRHPATGRKDFVYIQEVWKQALQGEYRIFVIIQPHTTL
;
A
#
# COMPACT_ATOMS: atom_id res chain seq x y z
N MET A 1 26.35 15.96 -5.99
CA MET A 1 25.05 16.58 -6.33
C MET A 1 24.87 16.35 -7.82
N VAL A 2 24.02 15.40 -8.21
CA VAL A 2 23.75 15.10 -9.62
C VAL A 2 22.47 15.84 -9.96
N PHE A 3 22.56 16.87 -10.80
CA PHE A 3 21.38 17.54 -11.32
C PHE A 3 20.77 16.64 -12.40
N ASP A 4 19.57 16.15 -12.15
CA ASP A 4 18.82 15.35 -13.12
C ASP A 4 18.43 16.20 -14.35
N ALA A 5 18.10 15.57 -15.47
CA ALA A 5 17.74 16.26 -16.71
C ALA A 5 16.58 17.25 -16.52
N GLU A 6 15.60 16.89 -15.67
CA GLU A 6 14.49 17.77 -15.31
C GLU A 6 14.94 18.98 -14.49
N ALA A 7 15.82 18.77 -13.51
CA ALA A 7 16.40 19.85 -12.71
C ALA A 7 17.21 20.82 -13.58
N MET A 8 17.92 20.29 -14.59
CA MET A 8 18.69 21.13 -15.51
C MET A 8 17.80 21.99 -16.41
N ALA A 9 16.67 21.45 -16.89
CA ALA A 9 15.69 22.20 -17.65
C ALA A 9 15.07 23.34 -16.82
N LYS A 10 14.77 23.10 -15.53
CA LYS A 10 14.29 24.13 -14.61
C LYS A 10 15.33 25.22 -14.36
N ILE A 11 16.61 24.85 -14.21
CA ILE A 11 17.71 25.81 -14.08
C ILE A 11 17.81 26.68 -15.35
N HIS A 12 17.73 26.09 -16.55
CA HIS A 12 17.74 26.85 -17.81
C HIS A 12 16.58 27.83 -17.93
N ALA A 13 15.37 27.40 -17.55
CA ALA A 13 14.19 28.26 -17.52
C ALA A 13 14.35 29.41 -16.50
N GLY A 14 14.87 29.11 -15.31
CA GLY A 14 15.17 30.10 -14.28
C GLY A 14 16.19 31.14 -14.73
N LEU A 15 17.29 30.70 -15.36
CA LEU A 15 18.31 31.60 -15.93
C LEU A 15 17.73 32.55 -16.97
N ALA A 16 16.75 32.09 -17.77
CA ALA A 16 16.07 32.92 -18.76
C ALA A 16 15.11 33.94 -18.11
N ALA A 17 14.42 33.56 -17.04
CA ALA A 17 13.36 34.35 -16.40
C ALA A 17 13.88 35.43 -15.42
N VAL A 18 15.05 35.23 -14.79
CA VAL A 18 15.59 36.15 -13.76
C VAL A 18 15.91 37.53 -14.36
N ARG A 19 15.22 38.57 -13.88
CA ARG A 19 15.51 39.97 -14.25
C ARG A 19 16.77 40.46 -13.51
N ILE A 20 17.79 40.88 -14.26
CA ILE A 20 19.04 41.40 -13.71
C ILE A 20 19.25 42.88 -14.06
N PRO A 21 19.97 43.64 -13.22
CA PRO A 21 20.47 44.97 -13.56
C PRO A 21 21.41 44.96 -14.77
N SER A 22 21.49 46.08 -15.49
CA SER A 22 22.28 46.23 -16.72
C SER A 22 23.80 46.10 -16.56
N TRP A 23 24.32 46.15 -15.33
CA TRP A 23 25.75 46.03 -15.02
C TRP A 23 26.19 44.59 -14.71
N ILE A 24 25.26 43.61 -14.77
CA ILE A 24 25.56 42.19 -14.58
C ILE A 24 25.49 41.48 -15.93
N ASP A 25 26.57 40.85 -16.33
CA ASP A 25 26.57 40.00 -17.52
C ASP A 25 25.81 38.70 -17.26
N ARG A 26 24.86 38.39 -18.14
CA ARG A 26 24.04 37.18 -18.01
C ARG A 26 24.88 35.95 -18.38
N PRO A 27 24.91 34.90 -17.53
CA PRO A 27 25.56 33.66 -17.86
C PRO A 27 24.84 32.96 -19.02
N PRO A 28 25.55 32.12 -19.80
CA PRO A 28 24.99 31.40 -20.93
C PRO A 28 23.85 30.47 -20.48
N THR A 29 22.71 30.51 -21.17
CA THR A 29 21.50 29.75 -20.80
C THR A 29 21.62 28.25 -21.09
N ASN A 30 22.55 27.84 -21.93
CA ASN A 30 22.84 26.45 -22.31
C ASN A 30 23.89 25.78 -21.40
N LEU A 31 23.81 26.07 -20.11
CA LEU A 31 24.74 25.57 -19.10
C LEU A 31 24.70 24.03 -19.05
N GLY A 32 25.85 23.37 -19.11
CA GLY A 32 25.93 21.89 -19.02
C GLY A 32 25.64 21.12 -20.32
N GLU A 33 25.31 21.80 -21.43
CA GLU A 33 25.23 21.15 -22.74
C GLU A 33 26.63 20.85 -23.29
N LYS A 34 26.79 19.68 -23.93
CA LYS A 34 28.05 19.27 -24.57
C LYS A 34 28.56 20.28 -25.62
N ALA A 35 27.67 21.12 -26.16
CA ALA A 35 27.98 22.09 -27.21
C ALA A 35 28.75 23.33 -26.72
N HIS A 36 28.69 23.69 -25.44
CA HIS A 36 29.20 25.00 -24.96
C HIS A 36 30.60 24.97 -24.33
N GLY A 37 31.11 23.79 -23.99
CA GLY A 37 32.44 23.66 -23.38
C GLY A 37 32.53 24.18 -21.93
N LYS A 38 33.75 24.47 -21.47
CA LYS A 38 34.03 24.87 -20.07
C LYS A 38 33.60 26.33 -19.82
N LEU A 39 32.81 26.57 -18.77
CA LEU A 39 32.49 27.93 -18.31
C LEU A 39 33.73 28.65 -17.74
N LYS A 40 33.84 29.95 -18.03
CA LYS A 40 34.84 30.84 -17.41
C LYS A 40 34.57 31.00 -15.91
N ALA A 41 35.62 31.25 -15.13
CA ALA A 41 35.53 31.41 -13.67
C ALA A 41 34.59 32.56 -13.26
N ASP A 42 34.58 33.66 -14.01
CA ASP A 42 33.69 34.80 -13.74
C ASP A 42 32.21 34.42 -13.92
N ASN A 43 31.90 33.63 -14.96
CA ASN A 43 30.53 33.14 -15.17
C ASN A 43 30.09 32.19 -14.06
N TRP A 44 31.00 31.37 -13.54
CA TRP A 44 30.74 30.52 -12.37
C TRP A 44 30.45 31.34 -11.12
N LEU A 45 31.20 32.42 -10.90
CA LEU A 45 31.02 33.28 -9.74
C LEU A 45 29.65 33.97 -9.80
N VAL A 46 29.28 34.54 -10.95
CA VAL A 46 27.97 35.15 -11.17
C VAL A 46 26.85 34.13 -11.01
N LEU A 47 27.02 32.91 -11.53
CA LEU A 47 26.05 31.84 -11.40
C LEU A 47 25.77 31.48 -9.93
N ILE A 48 26.83 31.26 -9.14
CA ILE A 48 26.71 30.82 -7.75
C ILE A 48 26.24 31.95 -6.82
N THR A 49 26.64 33.19 -7.09
CA THR A 49 26.36 34.32 -6.18
C THR A 49 25.05 35.03 -6.46
N ILE A 50 24.59 35.05 -7.71
CA ILE A 50 23.40 35.83 -8.12
C ILE A 50 22.26 34.92 -8.55
N PHE A 51 22.51 33.97 -9.46
CA PHE A 51 21.44 33.19 -10.07
C PHE A 51 20.98 32.01 -9.21
N PHE A 52 21.90 31.22 -8.66
CA PHE A 52 21.57 30.07 -7.83
C PHE A 52 20.77 30.43 -6.56
N PRO A 53 21.08 31.51 -5.82
CA PRO A 53 20.26 31.90 -4.67
C PRO A 53 18.82 32.29 -5.03
N LEU A 54 18.55 32.66 -6.28
CA LEU A 54 17.21 32.99 -6.77
C LEU A 54 16.46 31.76 -7.32
N ILE A 55 17.17 30.87 -8.03
CA ILE A 55 16.58 29.72 -8.71
C ILE A 55 16.43 28.51 -7.78
N LEU A 56 17.42 28.24 -6.91
CA LEU A 56 17.43 27.03 -6.08
C LEU A 56 16.29 26.99 -5.04
N PRO A 57 15.91 28.08 -4.35
CA PRO A 57 14.81 28.04 -3.38
C PRO A 57 13.46 27.71 -4.03
N GLU A 58 13.21 28.21 -5.24
CA GLU A 58 11.98 27.94 -5.99
C GLU A 58 11.89 26.45 -6.38
N MET A 59 13.02 25.84 -6.77
CA MET A 59 13.08 24.39 -7.03
C MET A 59 12.97 23.54 -5.76
N TRP A 60 13.49 24.01 -4.62
CA TRP A 60 13.41 23.25 -3.36
C TRP A 60 12.05 23.34 -2.69
N TYR A 61 11.30 24.41 -2.92
CA TYR A 61 9.94 24.57 -2.38
C TYR A 61 8.95 23.55 -2.99
N GLU A 62 9.15 23.13 -4.23
CA GLU A 62 8.36 22.03 -4.83
C GLU A 62 8.56 20.69 -4.08
N GLY A 63 9.74 20.48 -3.46
CA GLY A 63 10.02 19.33 -2.60
C GLY A 63 9.50 19.47 -1.15
N GLU A 64 9.20 20.69 -0.69
CA GLU A 64 8.56 20.90 0.61
C GLU A 64 7.09 20.44 0.65
N LEU A 65 6.43 20.31 -0.50
CA LEU A 65 5.09 19.72 -0.57
C LEU A 65 5.09 18.28 -0.06
N ASP A 66 6.15 17.50 -0.35
CA ASP A 66 6.33 16.15 0.19
C ASP A 66 6.68 16.15 1.69
N LEU A 67 7.46 17.11 2.17
CA LEU A 67 7.81 17.21 3.60
C LEU A 67 6.64 17.70 4.45
N THR A 68 5.79 18.59 3.92
CA THR A 68 4.56 19.03 4.59
C THR A 68 3.54 17.89 4.64
N MET A 69 3.41 17.10 3.57
CA MET A 69 2.62 15.87 3.57
C MET A 69 3.18 14.83 4.55
N LEU A 70 4.50 14.61 4.57
CA LEU A 70 5.15 13.71 5.53
C LEU A 70 4.94 14.19 6.98
N ARG A 71 5.07 15.50 7.23
CA ARG A 71 4.82 16.11 8.54
C ARG A 71 3.37 15.97 8.95
N GLN A 72 2.41 16.12 8.03
CA GLN A 72 1.00 15.88 8.29
C GLN A 72 0.72 14.40 8.57
N ILE A 73 1.32 13.48 7.82
CA ILE A 73 1.21 12.03 8.06
C ILE A 73 1.76 11.67 9.44
N CYS A 74 2.93 12.19 9.83
CA CYS A 74 3.50 11.97 11.16
C CYS A 74 2.65 12.59 12.28
N ARG A 75 2.14 13.82 12.11
CA ARG A 75 1.24 14.47 13.07
C ARG A 75 -0.05 13.68 13.25
N ARG A 76 -0.64 13.22 12.15
CA ARG A 76 -1.82 12.35 12.15
C ARG A 76 -1.51 11.06 12.90
N GLY A 77 -0.42 10.35 12.57
CA GLY A 77 -0.03 9.10 13.25
C GLY A 77 0.11 9.25 14.77
N LYS A 78 0.74 10.34 15.24
CA LYS A 78 0.90 10.60 16.67
C LYS A 78 -0.42 10.90 17.38
N LEU A 79 -1.31 11.68 16.74
CA LEU A 79 -2.65 11.95 17.28
C LEU A 79 -3.50 10.68 17.35
N TYR A 80 -3.45 9.83 16.32
CA TYR A 80 -4.15 8.55 16.30
C TYR A 80 -3.69 7.63 17.44
N ALA A 81 -2.37 7.54 17.70
CA ALA A 81 -1.85 6.75 18.80
C ALA A 81 -2.34 7.28 20.16
N SER A 82 -2.22 8.59 20.39
CA SER A 82 -2.66 9.23 21.63
C SER A 82 -4.17 9.09 21.87
N ALA A 83 -4.98 9.23 20.82
CA ALA A 83 -6.43 9.05 20.89
C ALA A 83 -6.80 7.61 21.22
N ASN A 84 -6.12 6.64 20.59
CA ASN A 84 -6.39 5.22 20.82
C ASN A 84 -5.96 4.79 22.22
N ASP A 85 -4.85 5.31 22.76
CA ASP A 85 -4.46 5.09 24.15
C ASP A 85 -5.49 5.68 25.12
N SER A 86 -6.02 6.88 24.82
CA SER A 86 -7.07 7.50 25.63
C SER A 86 -8.39 6.74 25.58
N ILE A 87 -8.73 6.11 24.44
CA ILE A 87 -9.89 5.22 24.32
C ILE A 87 -9.70 3.92 25.11
N LYS A 88 -8.49 3.35 25.10
CA LYS A 88 -8.20 2.05 25.76
C LYS A 88 -8.01 2.14 27.26
N PHE A 89 -7.39 3.21 27.74
CA PHE A 89 -6.94 3.36 29.13
C PHE A 89 -7.62 4.52 29.86
N GLY A 90 -8.42 5.34 29.16
CA GLY A 90 -9.15 6.46 29.75
C GLY A 90 -10.48 6.03 30.37
N ASP A 91 -11.06 6.95 31.13
CA ASP A 91 -12.39 6.76 31.73
C ASP A 91 -13.47 6.72 30.63
N PRO A 92 -14.20 5.61 30.46
CA PRO A 92 -15.18 5.43 29.39
C PRO A 92 -16.36 6.41 29.48
N GLU A 93 -16.66 6.94 30.66
CA GLU A 93 -17.74 7.92 30.83
C GLU A 93 -17.30 9.36 30.54
N SER A 94 -16.01 9.59 30.33
CA SER A 94 -15.46 10.91 30.03
C SER A 94 -16.00 11.46 28.70
N PRO A 95 -16.48 12.72 28.68
CA PRO A 95 -16.97 13.35 27.45
C PRO A 95 -15.89 13.42 26.36
N THR A 96 -14.61 13.48 26.75
CA THR A 96 -13.49 13.46 25.81
C THR A 96 -13.35 12.09 25.13
N VAL A 97 -13.46 10.99 25.88
CA VAL A 97 -13.39 9.63 25.32
C VAL A 97 -14.59 9.34 24.43
N LYS A 98 -15.80 9.76 24.83
CA LYS A 98 -17.01 9.67 24.01
C LYS A 98 -16.89 10.46 22.70
N ALA A 99 -16.36 11.68 22.75
CA ALA A 99 -16.11 12.48 21.55
C ALA A 99 -15.05 11.85 20.64
N LEU A 100 -13.95 11.33 21.22
CA LEU A 100 -12.92 10.61 20.46
C LEU A 100 -13.47 9.33 19.82
N HIS A 101 -14.36 8.63 20.52
CA HIS A 101 -15.08 7.48 19.98
C HIS A 101 -16.00 7.87 18.82
N ILE A 102 -16.67 9.03 18.83
CA ILE A 102 -17.49 9.48 17.70
C ILE A 102 -16.62 9.89 16.50
N LEU A 103 -15.49 10.58 16.75
CA LEU A 103 -14.62 11.12 15.70
C LEU A 103 -13.71 10.07 15.05
N TYR A 104 -13.32 9.05 15.79
CA TYR A 104 -12.34 8.04 15.36
C TYR A 104 -12.82 6.60 15.55
N GLY A 105 -13.91 6.38 16.27
CA GLY A 105 -14.43 5.06 16.63
C GLY A 105 -15.47 4.57 15.64
N GLU A 106 -15.00 4.20 14.45
CA GLU A 106 -15.56 3.08 13.67
C GLU A 106 -14.44 2.23 13.02
N ASP A 107 -13.20 2.73 12.98
CA ASP A 107 -12.02 1.95 12.58
C ASP A 107 -11.34 1.19 13.74
N SER A 108 -11.77 1.41 15.00
CA SER A 108 -11.25 0.72 16.19
C SER A 108 -12.22 -0.32 16.78
N ILE A 109 -13.47 -0.40 16.30
CA ILE A 109 -14.38 -1.53 16.58
C ILE A 109 -14.30 -2.54 15.42
N SER A 110 -13.09 -3.02 15.19
CA SER A 110 -12.83 -4.46 15.28
C SER A 110 -11.34 -4.68 15.50
N ASN A 111 -11.05 -5.22 16.69
CA ASN A 111 -9.84 -5.96 17.06
C ASN A 111 -8.71 -5.15 17.71
N SER A 112 -9.08 -4.39 18.74
CA SER A 112 -8.34 -4.49 20.00
C SER A 112 -9.28 -4.60 21.19
N THR A 113 -10.21 -5.54 21.12
CA THR A 113 -10.67 -6.25 22.31
C THR A 113 -9.67 -7.37 22.55
N SER A 114 -9.31 -7.57 23.80
CA SER A 114 -8.60 -8.76 24.26
C SER A 114 -9.44 -10.00 23.94
N ASN A 115 -9.34 -10.52 22.72
CA ASN A 115 -9.88 -11.84 22.41
C ASN A 115 -8.81 -12.84 22.80
N ASN A 116 -9.00 -13.44 23.98
CA ASN A 116 -8.69 -14.85 24.11
C ASN A 116 -9.45 -15.57 22.98
N GLY A 117 -8.79 -15.81 21.85
CA GLY A 117 -9.16 -16.72 20.76
C GLY A 117 -10.64 -17.13 20.60
N GLU A 118 -11.59 -16.18 20.56
CA GLU A 118 -12.97 -16.52 20.20
C GLU A 118 -13.02 -16.78 18.69
N ARG A 119 -12.87 -18.07 18.36
CA ARG A 119 -13.12 -18.61 17.03
C ARG A 119 -14.54 -18.28 16.59
N LEU A 120 -14.70 -17.86 15.33
CA LEU A 120 -16.02 -17.69 14.71
C LEU A 120 -16.86 -18.97 14.86
N SER A 121 -18.14 -18.79 15.18
CA SER A 121 -19.11 -19.89 15.19
C SER A 121 -19.39 -20.39 13.77
N PRO A 122 -19.70 -21.70 13.56
CA PRO A 122 -20.03 -22.24 12.24
C PRO A 122 -21.15 -21.49 11.50
N MET A 123 -22.12 -20.93 12.25
CA MET A 123 -23.21 -20.12 11.67
C MET A 123 -22.67 -18.79 11.11
N GLN A 124 -21.74 -18.16 11.82
CA GLN A 124 -21.10 -16.92 11.39
C GLN A 124 -20.19 -17.15 10.19
N GLU A 125 -19.46 -18.27 10.15
CA GLU A 125 -18.65 -18.65 8.98
C GLU A 125 -19.51 -18.80 7.73
N THR A 126 -20.62 -19.53 7.85
CA THR A 126 -21.55 -19.80 6.74
C THR A 126 -22.18 -18.50 6.24
N ALA A 127 -22.65 -17.65 7.15
CA ALA A 127 -23.22 -16.34 6.80
C ALA A 127 -22.20 -15.43 6.12
N HIS A 128 -20.96 -15.38 6.63
CA HIS A 128 -19.90 -14.57 6.03
C HIS A 128 -19.56 -15.06 4.62
N ASN A 129 -19.29 -16.35 4.46
CA ASN A 129 -18.93 -16.92 3.17
C ASN A 129 -20.08 -16.73 2.16
N GLY A 130 -21.32 -16.97 2.56
CA GLY A 130 -22.51 -16.81 1.72
C GLY A 130 -22.84 -15.36 1.31
N SER A 131 -22.23 -14.35 1.94
CA SER A 131 -22.41 -12.95 1.54
C SER A 131 -21.72 -12.58 0.23
N GLY A 132 -20.77 -13.42 -0.21
CA GLY A 132 -20.03 -13.21 -1.44
C GLY A 132 -20.51 -14.04 -2.63
N PRO A 133 -20.03 -13.73 -3.85
CA PRO A 133 -20.33 -14.52 -5.03
C PRO A 133 -19.75 -15.92 -4.95
N ILE A 134 -20.23 -16.80 -5.84
CA ILE A 134 -19.65 -18.12 -6.06
C ILE A 134 -18.27 -17.94 -6.71
N LEU A 135 -17.26 -18.61 -6.16
CA LEU A 135 -15.91 -18.66 -6.72
C LEU A 135 -15.91 -19.33 -8.10
N GLU A 136 -15.10 -18.79 -9.00
CA GLU A 136 -14.78 -19.47 -10.27
C GLU A 136 -14.13 -20.83 -10.00
N ALA A 137 -14.39 -21.83 -10.85
CA ALA A 137 -13.85 -23.18 -10.69
C ALA A 137 -12.31 -23.20 -10.59
N SER A 138 -11.63 -22.44 -11.45
CA SER A 138 -10.16 -22.33 -11.46
C SER A 138 -9.62 -21.79 -10.13
N THR A 139 -10.23 -20.71 -9.63
CA THR A 139 -9.87 -20.09 -8.35
C THR A 139 -10.18 -20.99 -7.15
N TYR A 140 -11.32 -21.68 -7.17
CA TYR A 140 -11.70 -22.64 -6.13
C TYR A 140 -10.66 -23.78 -6.02
N ASP A 141 -10.26 -24.36 -7.15
CA ASP A 141 -9.27 -25.44 -7.20
C ASP A 141 -7.88 -24.96 -6.74
N MET A 142 -7.48 -23.74 -7.11
CA MET A 142 -6.24 -23.12 -6.63
C MET A 142 -6.23 -22.93 -5.11
N ILE A 143 -7.33 -22.41 -4.53
CA ILE A 143 -7.44 -22.22 -3.08
C ILE A 143 -7.42 -23.57 -2.37
N LEU A 144 -8.16 -24.55 -2.86
CA LEU A 144 -8.24 -25.88 -2.28
C LEU A 144 -6.88 -26.60 -2.29
N SER A 145 -6.19 -26.58 -3.43
CA SER A 145 -4.87 -27.20 -3.58
C SER A 145 -3.83 -26.52 -2.68
N TYR A 146 -3.80 -25.19 -2.65
CA TYR A 146 -2.91 -24.43 -1.77
C TYR A 146 -3.18 -24.73 -0.29
N TRP A 147 -4.45 -24.78 0.11
CA TRP A 147 -4.84 -25.08 1.48
C TRP A 147 -4.32 -26.45 1.91
N ASN A 148 -4.64 -27.48 1.12
CA ASN A 148 -4.33 -28.88 1.45
C ASN A 148 -2.82 -29.16 1.48
N GLN A 149 -2.01 -28.33 0.80
CA GLN A 149 -0.55 -28.38 0.89
C GLN A 149 0.00 -27.68 2.14
N THR A 150 -0.72 -26.69 2.69
CA THR A 150 -0.17 -25.76 3.69
C THR A 150 -0.73 -26.00 5.09
N TYR A 151 -1.99 -26.44 5.22
CA TYR A 151 -2.72 -26.46 6.48
C TYR A 151 -3.44 -27.79 6.74
N SER A 152 -3.73 -28.03 8.01
CA SER A 152 -4.54 -29.14 8.50
C SER A 152 -5.67 -28.62 9.41
N PRO A 153 -6.86 -29.25 9.46
CA PRO A 153 -7.34 -30.31 8.55
C PRO A 153 -7.48 -29.86 7.11
N THR A 154 -7.37 -30.83 6.20
CA THR A 154 -7.62 -30.66 4.76
C THR A 154 -9.10 -30.51 4.48
N TYR A 155 -9.43 -29.79 3.42
CA TYR A 155 -10.78 -29.71 2.89
C TYR A 155 -10.93 -30.63 1.67
N ILE A 156 -12.15 -31.11 1.45
CA ILE A 156 -12.50 -31.83 0.22
C ILE A 156 -13.16 -30.90 -0.79
N HIS A 157 -13.04 -31.27 -2.06
CA HIS A 157 -13.72 -30.60 -3.15
C HIS A 157 -15.23 -30.86 -3.08
N LYS A 158 -16.06 -29.84 -3.39
CA LYS A 158 -17.54 -29.96 -3.34
C LYS A 158 -18.11 -31.15 -4.14
N SER A 159 -17.51 -31.46 -5.29
CA SER A 159 -17.96 -32.56 -6.17
C SER A 159 -17.60 -33.95 -5.66
N GLN A 160 -16.66 -34.04 -4.70
CA GLN A 160 -16.21 -35.30 -4.13
C GLN A 160 -16.97 -35.65 -2.84
N LEU A 161 -17.93 -34.81 -2.42
CA LEU A 161 -18.75 -35.06 -1.25
C LEU A 161 -19.70 -36.23 -1.52
N THR A 162 -19.48 -37.37 -0.85
CA THR A 162 -20.41 -38.49 -0.79
C THR A 162 -21.08 -38.55 0.58
N TYR A 163 -22.21 -39.27 0.65
CA TYR A 163 -22.96 -39.43 1.90
C TYR A 163 -22.09 -40.01 3.03
N ASP A 164 -21.26 -41.01 2.72
CA ASP A 164 -20.35 -41.65 3.69
C ASP A 164 -19.32 -40.65 4.25
N LEU A 165 -18.81 -39.74 3.42
CA LEU A 165 -17.84 -38.72 3.84
C LEU A 165 -18.49 -37.61 4.68
N MET A 166 -19.77 -37.33 4.45
CA MET A 166 -20.54 -36.35 5.22
C MET A 166 -20.71 -36.78 6.68
N ASN A 167 -20.90 -38.09 6.92
CA ASN A 167 -20.99 -38.67 8.25
C ASN A 167 -19.63 -38.77 8.98
N ALA A 168 -18.53 -38.75 8.23
CA ALA A 168 -17.16 -38.80 8.76
C ALA A 168 -16.63 -37.44 9.26
N GLY A 169 -17.44 -36.38 9.23
CA GLY A 169 -17.05 -35.04 9.70
C GLY A 169 -16.02 -34.34 8.82
N VAL A 170 -15.86 -34.79 7.57
CA VAL A 170 -14.94 -34.20 6.60
C VAL A 170 -15.46 -32.82 6.17
N LYS A 171 -14.59 -31.81 6.15
CA LYS A 171 -14.98 -30.44 5.82
C LYS A 171 -14.86 -30.18 4.32
N VAL A 172 -15.90 -29.60 3.73
CA VAL A 172 -15.90 -29.14 2.33
C VAL A 172 -15.48 -27.67 2.29
N LEU A 173 -14.62 -27.30 1.34
CA LEU A 173 -14.25 -25.90 1.17
C LEU A 173 -15.48 -25.10 0.69
N PRO A 174 -15.86 -23.99 1.36
CA PRO A 174 -16.99 -23.16 0.94
C PRO A 174 -16.81 -22.64 -0.48
N THR A 175 -17.88 -22.69 -1.28
CA THR A 175 -17.87 -22.24 -2.68
C THR A 175 -18.06 -20.74 -2.81
N HIS A 176 -18.54 -20.08 -1.77
CA HIS A 176 -18.72 -18.63 -1.74
C HIS A 176 -17.58 -17.97 -0.97
N ALA A 177 -17.18 -16.79 -1.42
CA ALA A 177 -16.14 -15.99 -0.81
C ALA A 177 -16.40 -14.51 -1.06
N VAL A 178 -15.97 -13.66 -0.12
CA VAL A 178 -16.13 -12.21 -0.25
C VAL A 178 -14.95 -11.64 -1.03
N GLU A 179 -15.21 -11.03 -2.18
CA GLU A 179 -14.18 -10.35 -2.97
C GLU A 179 -13.73 -9.05 -2.27
N LEU A 180 -12.43 -8.83 -2.20
CA LEU A 180 -11.84 -7.61 -1.66
C LEU A 180 -11.13 -6.81 -2.75
N THR A 181 -11.47 -5.52 -2.87
CA THR A 181 -10.75 -4.61 -3.78
C THR A 181 -9.46 -4.06 -3.18
N HIS A 182 -9.36 -4.13 -1.85
CA HIS A 182 -8.20 -3.69 -1.08
C HIS A 182 -8.11 -4.49 0.21
N PHE A 183 -6.89 -4.69 0.69
CA PHE A 183 -6.66 -5.26 2.01
C PHE A 183 -5.43 -4.65 2.65
N LYS A 184 -5.45 -4.56 3.98
CA LYS A 184 -4.32 -4.07 4.76
C LYS A 184 -3.51 -5.25 5.25
N HIS A 185 -2.21 -5.22 5.01
CA HIS A 185 -1.28 -6.18 5.58
C HIS A 185 -0.13 -5.43 6.25
N LYS A 186 0.05 -5.68 7.55
CA LYS A 186 0.89 -4.88 8.45
C LYS A 186 0.46 -3.41 8.42
N THR A 187 1.29 -2.53 7.87
CA THR A 187 1.04 -1.09 7.78
C THR A 187 0.69 -0.62 6.37
N ARG A 188 0.70 -1.51 5.37
CA ARG A 188 0.51 -1.15 3.96
C ARG A 188 -0.87 -1.59 3.46
N LEU A 189 -1.51 -0.71 2.69
CA LEU A 189 -2.73 -0.99 1.95
C LEU A 189 -2.35 -1.49 0.55
N PHE A 190 -2.87 -2.65 0.18
CA PHE A 190 -2.72 -3.24 -1.15
C PHE A 190 -4.06 -3.17 -1.88
N SER A 191 -4.03 -3.11 -3.21
CA SER A 191 -5.22 -3.17 -4.03
C SER A 191 -5.04 -4.09 -5.23
N ILE A 192 -6.15 -4.50 -5.82
CA ILE A 192 -6.17 -5.31 -7.04
C ILE A 192 -5.74 -4.49 -8.26
N PHE A 193 -5.12 -5.16 -9.24
CA PHE A 193 -4.57 -4.57 -10.45
C PHE A 193 -5.58 -3.70 -11.20
N ARG A 194 -6.81 -4.22 -11.39
CA ARG A 194 -7.88 -3.50 -12.08
C ARG A 194 -8.29 -2.18 -11.40
N LYS A 195 -8.02 -2.03 -10.10
CA LYS A 195 -8.36 -0.82 -9.33
C LYS A 195 -7.21 0.18 -9.30
N ASN A 196 -5.99 -0.29 -9.01
CA ASN A 196 -4.80 0.57 -9.00
C ASN A 196 -3.54 -0.26 -9.23
N THR A 197 -3.04 -0.17 -10.47
CA THR A 197 -1.82 -0.82 -10.97
C THR A 197 -0.61 -0.63 -10.05
N GLY A 198 -0.36 0.60 -9.59
CA GLY A 198 0.83 0.93 -8.79
C GLY A 198 0.84 0.26 -7.41
N SER A 199 -0.32 0.12 -6.77
CA SER A 199 -0.45 -0.52 -5.45
C SER A 199 -0.74 -2.03 -5.49
N SER A 200 -0.81 -2.60 -6.69
CA SER A 200 -1.06 -4.03 -6.93
C SER A 200 0.19 -4.87 -7.16
N SER A 201 1.35 -4.23 -7.36
CA SER A 201 2.62 -4.95 -7.51
C SER A 201 3.15 -5.40 -6.16
N ILE A 202 3.41 -6.71 -6.05
CA ILE A 202 4.01 -7.33 -4.87
C ILE A 202 5.15 -8.24 -5.30
N SER A 203 6.11 -8.44 -4.39
CA SER A 203 7.10 -9.50 -4.53
C SER A 203 6.89 -10.51 -3.42
N PHE A 204 6.94 -11.79 -3.75
CA PHE A 204 6.86 -12.86 -2.78
C PHE A 204 8.02 -13.83 -2.95
N ARG A 205 8.31 -14.57 -1.90
CA ARG A 205 9.34 -15.61 -1.90
C ARG A 205 8.63 -16.95 -1.97
N HIS A 206 8.95 -17.75 -2.98
CA HIS A 206 8.45 -19.11 -3.09
C HIS A 206 8.94 -19.95 -1.90
N PRO A 207 8.04 -20.61 -1.15
CA PRO A 207 8.45 -21.39 0.02
C PRO A 207 9.29 -22.61 -0.36
N ALA A 208 9.04 -23.23 -1.52
CA ALA A 208 9.75 -24.42 -1.98
C ALA A 208 11.12 -24.11 -2.63
N THR A 209 11.20 -23.05 -3.44
CA THR A 209 12.40 -22.75 -4.24
C THR A 209 13.23 -21.59 -3.68
N GLY A 210 12.67 -20.80 -2.75
CA GLY A 210 13.30 -19.61 -2.19
C GLY A 210 13.46 -18.44 -3.17
N ARG A 211 13.06 -18.61 -4.43
CA ARG A 211 13.12 -17.57 -5.47
C ARG A 211 12.17 -16.43 -5.16
N LYS A 212 12.61 -15.21 -5.49
CA LYS A 212 11.80 -14.01 -5.35
C LYS A 212 11.22 -13.67 -6.70
N ASP A 213 9.90 -13.74 -6.81
CA ASP A 213 9.18 -13.36 -8.02
C ASP A 213 8.38 -12.10 -7.75
N PHE A 214 8.15 -11.34 -8.82
CA PHE A 214 7.35 -10.13 -8.83
C PHE A 214 6.06 -10.42 -9.59
N VAL A 215 4.93 -10.04 -9.00
CA VAL A 215 3.59 -10.35 -9.50
C VAL A 215 2.66 -9.15 -9.32
N TYR A 216 1.58 -9.15 -10.09
CA TYR A 216 0.42 -8.32 -9.82
C TYR A 216 -0.64 -9.11 -9.05
N ILE A 217 -1.31 -8.44 -8.11
CA ILE A 217 -2.51 -8.96 -7.46
C ILE A 217 -3.68 -8.84 -8.43
N GLN A 218 -4.22 -9.97 -8.89
CA GLN A 218 -5.39 -9.98 -9.77
C GLN A 218 -6.69 -9.95 -8.96
N GLU A 219 -6.80 -10.87 -8.00
CA GLU A 219 -8.00 -11.03 -7.18
C GLU A 219 -7.63 -11.26 -5.72
N VAL A 220 -8.52 -10.86 -4.82
CA VAL A 220 -8.37 -11.09 -3.38
C VAL A 220 -9.69 -11.58 -2.84
N TRP A 221 -9.64 -12.72 -2.14
CA TRP A 221 -10.81 -13.41 -1.62
C TRP A 221 -10.69 -13.58 -0.11
N LYS A 222 -11.74 -13.18 0.61
CA LYS A 222 -11.85 -13.39 2.05
C LYS A 222 -12.82 -14.53 2.34
N GLN A 223 -12.37 -15.51 3.10
CA GLN A 223 -13.20 -16.62 3.59
C GLN A 223 -13.01 -16.83 5.07
N ALA A 224 -14.10 -17.18 5.76
CA ALA A 224 -14.06 -17.66 7.13
C ALA A 224 -13.82 -19.18 7.11
N LEU A 225 -12.70 -19.63 7.66
CA LEU A 225 -12.28 -21.02 7.70
C LEU A 225 -11.67 -21.35 9.07
N GLN A 226 -12.23 -22.37 9.75
CA GLN A 226 -11.76 -22.87 11.05
C GLN A 226 -11.81 -21.83 12.19
N GLY A 227 -12.84 -21.00 12.19
CA GLY A 227 -13.06 -19.96 13.18
C GLY A 227 -12.32 -18.67 12.87
N GLU A 228 -11.64 -18.56 11.74
CA GLU A 228 -10.73 -17.46 11.42
C GLU A 228 -11.01 -16.87 10.04
N TYR A 229 -10.86 -15.56 9.90
CA TYR A 229 -10.89 -14.90 8.59
C TYR A 229 -9.55 -15.08 7.89
N ARG A 230 -9.61 -15.55 6.65
CA ARG A 230 -8.44 -15.81 5.83
C ARG A 230 -8.56 -15.08 4.51
N ILE A 231 -7.44 -14.52 4.08
CA ILE A 231 -7.33 -13.76 2.84
C ILE A 231 -6.47 -14.57 1.89
N PHE A 232 -7.05 -14.94 0.76
CA PHE A 232 -6.39 -15.57 -0.36
C PHE A 232 -6.12 -14.50 -1.43
N VAL A 233 -4.89 -14.47 -1.93
CA VAL A 233 -4.44 -13.49 -2.93
C VAL A 233 -4.07 -14.25 -4.18
N ILE A 234 -4.82 -14.04 -5.26
CA ILE A 234 -4.55 -14.61 -6.56
C ILE A 234 -3.62 -13.67 -7.31
N ILE A 235 -2.52 -14.23 -7.78
CA ILE A 235 -1.39 -13.49 -8.32
C ILE A 235 -1.11 -13.89 -9.76
N GLN A 236 -0.64 -12.93 -10.56
CA GLN A 236 -0.16 -13.17 -11.91
C GLN A 236 1.29 -12.68 -12.04
N PRO A 237 2.22 -13.51 -12.55
CA PRO A 237 3.60 -13.10 -12.81
C PRO A 237 3.64 -11.92 -13.78
N HIS A 238 4.56 -10.97 -13.53
CA HIS A 238 4.90 -10.00 -14.56
C HIS A 238 5.49 -10.78 -15.73
N THR A 239 4.78 -10.80 -16.86
CA THR A 239 5.33 -11.36 -18.09
C THR A 239 6.58 -10.57 -18.45
N THR A 240 7.76 -11.16 -18.23
CA THR A 240 8.98 -10.71 -18.89
C THR A 240 8.90 -11.23 -20.32
N LEU A 241 8.53 -10.35 -21.25
CA LEU A 241 8.76 -10.57 -22.68
C LEU A 241 10.25 -10.77 -22.96
#